data_AF-A0A4P9WIJ3-F1
#
_entry.id   AF-A0A4P9WIJ3-F1
#
_cell.length_a   1.000
_cell.length_b   1.000
_cell.length_c   1.000
_cell.angle_alpha   90.00
_cell.angle_beta   90.00
_cell.angle_gamma   90.00
#
_symmetry.space_group_name_H-M   'P 1'
#
loop_
_entity.id
_entity.type
_entity.pdbx_description
1 polymer ?
#
loop_
_entity_poly.entity_id
_entity_poly.type
_entity_poly.pdbx_seq_one_letter_code
_entity_poly.pdbx_strand_id
1 'polypeptide(L)' 'LSALTKANYVELTEIQRASLPLSLCGRDVLGAAKTGSGKTLAFVIPVLEGLYRAKWSPMHGVGALIISPTRELVTTRLS' A
#
# COMPACT_ATOMS: atom_id res chain seq x y z
N LEU A 1 -5.61 -2.71 9.46
CA LEU A 1 -6.05 -1.30 9.71
C LEU A 1 -5.68 -0.78 11.11
N SER A 2 -5.87 -1.53 12.19
CA SER A 2 -5.53 -1.10 13.56
C SER A 2 -4.06 -0.64 13.75
N ALA A 3 -3.13 -1.21 12.98
CA ALA A 3 -1.72 -0.79 12.98
C ALA A 3 -1.51 0.63 12.43
N LEU A 4 -2.33 1.10 11.48
CA LEU A 4 -2.24 2.46 10.92
C LEU A 4 -2.64 3.50 11.97
N THR A 5 -3.71 3.22 12.71
CA THR A 5 -4.16 4.07 13.82
C THR A 5 -3.08 4.18 14.91
N LYS A 6 -2.42 3.06 15.26
CA LYS A 6 -1.30 3.05 16.22
C LYS A 6 -0.06 3.82 15.73
N ALA A 7 0.13 3.89 14.42
CA ALA A 7 1.20 4.65 13.78
C ALA A 7 0.80 6.12 13.49
N ASN A 8 -0.30 6.62 14.08
CA ASN A 8 -0.84 7.97 13.87
C ASN A 8 -1.20 8.32 12.42
N TYR A 9 -1.43 7.32 11.56
CA TYR A 9 -2.04 7.53 10.24
C TYR A 9 -3.56 7.53 10.40
N VAL A 10 -4.09 8.65 10.88
CA VAL A 10 -5.52 8.81 11.17
C VAL A 10 -6.28 9.41 9.97
N GLU A 11 -5.61 10.25 9.19
CA GLU A 11 -6.17 10.91 8.00
C GLU A 11 -5.50 10.39 6.72
N LEU A 12 -6.32 10.11 5.70
CA LEU A 12 -5.83 9.67 4.40
C LEU A 12 -5.36 10.87 3.57
N THR A 13 -4.23 10.72 2.89
CA THR A 13 -3.84 11.70 1.86
C THR A 13 -4.78 11.63 0.66
N GLU A 14 -4.79 12.67 -0.17
CA GLU A 14 -5.69 12.74 -1.34
C GLU A 14 -5.57 11.53 -2.26
N ILE A 15 -4.34 11.09 -2.57
CA ILE A 15 -4.12 9.91 -3.41
C ILE A 15 -4.63 8.63 -2.76
N GLN A 16 -4.42 8.46 -1.44
CA GLN A 16 -4.90 7.29 -0.70
C GLN A 16 -6.43 7.25 -0.67
N ARG A 17 -7.07 8.39 -0.42
CA ARG A 17 -8.52 8.53 -0.35
C ARG A 17 -9.18 8.25 -1.70
N ALA A 18 -8.51 8.59 -2.81
CA ALA A 18 -8.96 8.28 -4.15
C ALA A 18 -8.70 6.83 -4.56
N SER A 19 -7.54 6.25 -4.20
CA SER A 19 -7.12 4.94 -4.70
C SER A 19 -7.59 3.76 -3.84
N LEU A 20 -7.59 3.90 -2.51
CA LEU A 20 -7.84 2.78 -1.59
C LEU A 20 -9.20 2.13 -1.76
N PRO A 21 -10.32 2.85 -1.91
CA PRO A 21 -11.62 2.20 -2.11
C PRO A 21 -11.65 1.32 -3.37
N LEU A 22 -11.00 1.78 -4.45
CA LEU A 22 -10.94 1.04 -5.71
C LEU A 22 -10.03 -0.19 -5.60
N SER A 23 -8.81 -0.02 -5.08
CA SER A 23 -7.83 -1.09 -4.99
C SER A 23 -8.23 -2.17 -3.98
N LEU A 24 -8.87 -1.80 -2.87
CA LEU A 24 -9.41 -2.75 -1.89
C LEU A 24 -10.57 -3.59 -2.43
N CYS A 25 -11.28 -3.10 -3.45
CA CYS A 25 -12.27 -3.88 -4.20
C CYS A 25 -11.63 -4.78 -5.28
N GLY A 26 -10.30 -4.90 -5.32
CA GLY A 26 -9.58 -5.71 -6.30
C GLY A 26 -9.56 -5.11 -7.71
N ARG A 27 -9.78 -3.80 -7.84
CA ARG A 27 -9.70 -3.10 -9.13
C ARG A 27 -8.26 -2.69 -9.41
N ASP A 28 -7.87 -2.75 -10.68
CA ASP A 28 -6.63 -2.14 -11.14
C ASP A 28 -6.72 -0.62 -11.04
N VAL A 29 -5.68 0.01 -10.52
CA VAL A 29 -5.62 1.46 -10.28
C VAL A 29 -4.33 2.02 -10.86
N LEU A 30 -4.44 3.04 -11.70
CA LEU A 30 -3.32 3.88 -12.13
C LEU A 30 -3.39 5.21 -11.36
N GLY A 31 -2.38 5.48 -10.53
CA GLY A 31 -2.31 6.69 -9.72
C GLY A 31 -1.10 7.56 -10.05
N ALA A 32 -1.34 8.83 -10.37
CA ALA A 32 -0.29 9.84 -10.51
C ALA A 32 -0.45 10.91 -9.42
N ALA A 33 0.62 11.18 -8.68
CA ALA A 33 0.63 12.23 -7.65
C ALA A 33 2.06 12.72 -7.39
N LYS A 34 2.21 13.94 -6.88
CA LYS A 34 3.51 14.55 -6.54
C LYS A 34 4.32 13.73 -5.51
N THR A 35 5.64 13.88 -5.48
CA THR A 35 6.49 13.26 -4.44
C THR A 35 6.03 13.69 -3.04
N GLY A 36 6.15 12.80 -2.05
CA GLY A 36 5.66 13.04 -0.69
C GLY A 36 4.14 12.94 -0.50
N SER A 37 3.37 12.58 -1.54
CA SER A 37 1.90 12.50 -1.46
C SER A 37 1.33 11.28 -0.72
N GLY A 38 2.18 10.42 -0.14
CA GLY A 38 1.72 9.21 0.54
C GLY A 38 1.37 8.02 -0.38
N LYS A 39 1.85 8.01 -1.63
CA LYS A 39 1.64 6.90 -2.59
C LYS A 39 2.08 5.53 -2.06
N THR A 40 3.11 5.47 -1.22
CA THR A 40 3.60 4.21 -0.66
C THR A 40 2.50 3.44 0.06
N LEU A 41 1.82 4.08 1.02
CA LEU A 41 0.69 3.45 1.70
C LEU A 41 -0.50 3.19 0.76
N ALA A 42 -0.65 3.99 -0.30
CA ALA A 42 -1.72 3.83 -1.28
C ALA A 42 -1.67 2.48 -2.04
N PHE A 43 -0.47 1.89 -2.23
CA PHE A 43 -0.32 0.55 -2.82
C PHE A 43 0.03 -0.55 -1.78
N VAL A 44 0.67 -0.23 -0.65
CA VAL A 44 1.01 -1.23 0.37
C VAL A 44 -0.22 -1.72 1.13
N ILE A 45 -1.15 -0.82 1.50
CA ILE A 45 -2.36 -1.18 2.24
C ILE A 45 -3.21 -2.24 1.51
N PRO A 46 -3.58 -2.08 0.21
CA PRO A 46 -4.40 -3.07 -0.47
C PRO A 46 -3.69 -4.41 -0.64
N VAL A 47 -2.37 -4.43 -0.82
CA VAL A 47 -1.58 -5.67 -0.84
C VAL A 47 -1.66 -6.41 0.49
N LEU A 48 -1.40 -5.73 1.60
CA LEU A 48 -1.44 -6.34 2.94
C LEU A 48 -2.85 -6.84 3.28
N GLU A 49 -3.88 -6.06 2.97
CA GLU A 49 -5.27 -6.47 3.20
C GLU A 49 -5.65 -7.69 2.36
N GLY A 50 -5.23 -7.73 1.09
CA GLY A 50 -5.46 -8.86 0.19
C GLY A 50 -4.80 -10.15 0.72
N LEU A 51 -3.53 -10.07 1.10
CA LEU A 51 -2.79 -11.20 1.68
C LEU A 51 -3.40 -11.67 3.00
N TYR A 52 -3.80 -10.73 3.87
CA TYR A 52 -4.46 -11.04 5.13
C TYR A 52 -5.79 -11.77 4.92
N ARG A 53 -6.65 -11.27 4.03
CA ARG A 53 -7.95 -11.89 3.70
C ARG A 53 -7.80 -13.26 3.06
N ALA A 54 -6.78 -13.43 2.21
CA ALA A 54 -6.45 -14.72 1.60
C ALA A 54 -5.81 -15.71 2.59
N LYS A 55 -5.58 -15.32 3.86
CA LYS A 55 -4.81 -16.09 4.85
C LYS A 55 -3.46 -16.53 4.28
N TRP A 56 -2.85 -15.66 3.48
CA TRP A 56 -1.58 -15.93 2.84
C TRP A 56 -0.51 -16.18 3.91
N SER A 57 0.38 -17.10 3.62
CA SER A 57 1.46 -17.50 4.51
C SER A 57 2.73 -17.75 3.69
N PRO A 58 3.91 -17.72 4.32
CA PRO A 58 5.17 -17.96 3.61
C PRO A 58 5.22 -19.28 2.83
N MET A 59 4.43 -20.28 3.25
CA MET A 59 4.30 -21.58 2.57
C MET A 59 3.76 -21.46 1.13
N HIS A 60 3.02 -20.39 0.82
CA HIS A 60 2.44 -20.16 -0.49
C HIS A 60 3.40 -19.44 -1.46
N GLY A 61 4.60 -19.06 -1.00
CA GLY A 61 5.57 -18.31 -1.79
C GLY A 61 5.26 -16.81 -1.89
N VAL A 62 5.70 -16.18 -2.98
CA VAL A 62 5.58 -14.73 -3.20
C VAL A 62 4.12 -14.31 -3.38
N GLY A 63 3.60 -13.51 -2.44
CA GLY A 63 2.22 -13.04 -2.48
C GLY A 63 1.99 -11.71 -3.22
N ALA A 64 3.04 -10.90 -3.41
CA ALA A 64 2.97 -9.64 -4.14
C ALA A 64 4.35 -9.22 -4.68
N LEU A 65 4.36 -8.50 -5.81
CA LEU A 65 5.55 -7.93 -6.41
C LEU A 65 5.36 -6.43 -6.61
N ILE A 66 6.23 -5.62 -6.01
CA ILE A 66 6.28 -4.17 -6.17
C ILE A 66 7.57 -3.84 -6.91
N ILE A 67 7.45 -3.22 -8.08
CA ILE A 67 8.59 -2.84 -8.91
C ILE A 67 8.79 -1.33 -8.80
N SER A 68 10.01 -0.92 -8.45
CA SER A 68 10.43 0.48 -8.44
C SER A 68 11.52 0.68 -9.49
N PRO A 69 11.51 1.77 -10.27
CA PRO A 69 12.54 2.05 -11.26
C PRO A 69 13.91 2.36 -10.64
N THR A 70 13.97 2.74 -9.35
CA THR A 70 15.24 3.03 -8.65
C THR A 70 15.25 2.44 -7.24
N ARG A 71 16.44 2.00 -6.80
CA ARG A 71 16.68 1.37 -5.48
C ARG A 71 16.39 2.30 -4.31
N GLU A 72 16.67 3.59 -4.45
CA GLU A 72 16.56 4.56 -3.35
C GLU A 72 15.11 4.80 -2.91
N LEU A 73 14.13 4.61 -3.80
CA LEU A 73 12.71 4.76 -3.48
C LEU A 73 12.17 3.60 -2.61
N VAL A 74 12.78 2.42 -2.72
CA VAL A 74 12.38 1.21 -1.95
C VAL A 74 12.76 1.33 -0.48
N THR A 75 13.89 1.98 -0.18
CA THR A 75 14.41 2.14 1.18
C THR A 75 13.74 3.29 1.94
N THR A 76 12.59 3.81 1.47
CA THR A 76 11.85 4.87 2.15
C THR A 76 11.44 4.38 3.55
N ARG A 77 12.26 4.76 4.54
CA ARG A 77 12.18 4.39 5.94
C ARG A 77 10.84 4.87 6.49
N LEU A 78 9.99 3.93 6.92
CA LEU A 78 8.87 4.22 7.81
C LEU A 78 9.47 4.48 9.19
N SER A 79 10.03 5.68 9.39
CA SER A 79 10.49 6.17 10.69
C SER A 79 9.37 6.91 11.40
#